data_AF-A0A7S4QKG6-F1
#
_entry.id   AF-A0A7S4QKG6-F1
#
_cell.length_a   1.000
_cell.length_b   1.000
_cell.length_c   1.000
_cell.angle_alpha   90.00
_cell.angle_beta   90.00
_cell.angle_gamma   90.00
#
_symmetry.space_group_name_H-M   'P 1'
#
loop_
_entity.id
_entity.type
_entity.pdbx_description
1 polymer ?
#
loop_
_entity_poly.entity_id
_entity_poly.type
_entity_poly.pdbx_seq_one_letter_code
_entity_poly.pdbx_strand_id
1 'polypeptide(L)'
;DKNRIPCPVLEFRIINLQNSVSGGEIIDASLNCVASIEDKRASLAIRESINPHSPHRRRNVSGSLPGVSQSTVNNNIAVSAASDAQVIAQAGLNQAIDEGSCHLVPRRIFSKIELDPDQMPFFKRVWIARHVMDENSPLLTHKARHLIKKNRGYWPQKLNNHVAVRKSLRFQQIIVNLSGTSNITATDVYSQKIYDFVDINIGYKFAKVLFRGDDGSLNVDSEVLNDILEQDNGGAEPFLQRACIGDCGRESLVSSIRVEETKKWGGGGTKEIGG
;
A
#
# COMPACT_ATOMS: atom_id res chain seq x y z
N ASP A 1 16.33 26.50 -4.02
CA ASP A 1 15.96 25.35 -4.87
C ASP A 1 14.48 25.27 -5.19
N LYS A 2 13.98 26.14 -6.09
CA LYS A 2 12.55 26.23 -6.44
C LYS A 2 12.01 25.09 -7.34
N ASN A 3 12.86 24.10 -7.66
CA ASN A 3 12.56 23.03 -8.64
C ASN A 3 12.52 21.62 -8.02
N ARG A 4 12.60 21.51 -6.69
CA ARG A 4 12.50 20.21 -6.01
C ARG A 4 11.03 19.89 -5.78
N ILE A 5 10.53 18.85 -6.44
CA ILE A 5 9.17 18.33 -6.23
C ILE A 5 9.27 17.17 -5.24
N PRO A 6 8.46 17.12 -4.18
CA PRO A 6 8.50 15.98 -3.26
C PRO A 6 8.01 14.71 -3.97
N CYS A 7 8.35 13.54 -3.42
CA CYS A 7 7.75 12.30 -3.92
C CYS A 7 6.23 12.32 -3.67
N PRO A 8 5.42 11.82 -4.62
CA PRO A 8 4.00 11.65 -4.41
C PRO A 8 3.75 10.60 -3.31
N VAL A 9 2.56 10.64 -2.70
CA VAL A 9 2.20 9.89 -1.51
C VAL A 9 0.98 9.05 -1.81
N LEU A 10 1.02 7.75 -1.53
CA LEU A 10 -0.15 6.89 -1.52
C LEU A 10 -0.82 6.98 -0.14
N GLU A 11 -2.07 7.41 -0.08
CA GLU A 11 -2.86 7.60 1.12
C GLU A 11 -3.97 6.54 1.23
N PHE A 12 -4.10 5.99 2.44
CA PHE A 12 -5.17 5.08 2.85
C PHE A 12 -5.99 5.78 3.93
N ARG A 13 -7.31 5.78 3.77
CA ARG A 13 -8.25 6.28 4.78
C ARG A 13 -9.02 5.10 5.36
N ILE A 14 -8.91 4.91 6.67
CA ILE A 14 -9.61 3.89 7.45
C ILE A 14 -10.56 4.60 8.40
N ILE A 15 -11.81 4.16 8.46
CA ILE A 15 -12.82 4.71 9.38
C ILE A 15 -13.32 3.61 10.31
N ASN A 16 -13.29 3.88 11.62
CA ASN A 16 -13.94 3.07 12.63
C ASN A 16 -15.46 3.32 12.59
N LEU A 17 -16.26 2.32 12.24
CA LEU A 17 -17.72 2.48 12.19
C LEU A 17 -18.39 2.53 13.57
N GLN A 18 -17.68 2.16 14.63
CA GLN A 18 -18.12 2.28 16.03
C GLN A 18 -17.73 3.64 16.64
N ASN A 19 -17.34 4.63 15.82
CA ASN A 19 -16.84 5.93 16.29
C ASN A 19 -17.85 6.76 17.12
N SER A 20 -19.15 6.47 16.98
CA SER A 20 -20.24 7.11 17.73
C SER A 20 -20.57 6.39 19.05
N VAL A 21 -20.08 5.17 19.24
CA VAL A 21 -20.33 4.36 20.44
C VAL A 21 -19.28 4.69 21.49
N SER A 22 -19.71 4.96 22.72
CA SER A 22 -18.80 5.16 23.85
C SER A 22 -18.01 3.88 24.12
N GLY A 23 -16.68 3.96 24.13
CA GLY A 23 -15.81 2.80 24.22
C GLY A 23 -15.58 2.09 22.89
N GLY A 24 -16.16 2.57 21.78
CA GLY A 24 -16.04 1.94 20.46
C GLY A 24 -14.65 2.05 19.81
N GLU A 25 -13.66 2.65 20.48
CA GLU A 25 -12.28 2.69 20.00
C GLU A 25 -11.62 1.32 19.92
N ILE A 26 -10.66 1.23 18.99
CA ILE A 26 -9.74 0.09 18.86
C ILE A 26 -8.42 0.50 19.50
N ILE A 27 -7.98 -0.29 20.48
CA ILE A 27 -6.72 -0.11 21.21
C ILE A 27 -5.60 -0.83 20.48
N ASP A 28 -4.40 -0.24 20.51
CA ASP A 28 -3.17 -0.79 19.92
C ASP A 28 -3.36 -1.22 18.46
N ALA A 29 -4.07 -0.40 17.69
CA ALA A 29 -4.35 -0.69 16.31
C ALA A 29 -3.07 -0.62 15.47
N SER A 30 -2.90 -1.58 14.57
CA SER A 30 -1.75 -1.71 13.68
C SER A 30 -2.24 -1.94 12.25
N LEU A 31 -1.55 -1.32 11.29
CA LEU A 31 -1.85 -1.37 9.88
C LEU A 31 -0.65 -1.93 9.12
N ASN A 32 -0.87 -3.05 8.43
CA ASN A 32 0.12 -3.68 7.57
C ASN A 32 -0.34 -3.61 6.12
N CYS A 33 0.55 -3.23 5.21
CA CYS A 33 0.25 -3.09 3.80
C CYS A 33 1.28 -3.85 2.96
N VAL A 34 0.80 -4.64 2.00
CA VAL A 34 1.63 -5.51 1.16
C VAL A 34 1.22 -5.36 -0.30
N ALA A 35 2.18 -5.16 -1.18
CA ALA A 35 1.99 -5.18 -2.63
C ALA A 35 2.23 -6.58 -3.19
N SER A 36 1.32 -7.06 -4.04
CA SER A 36 1.55 -8.23 -4.89
C SER A 36 2.10 -7.79 -6.25
N ILE A 37 3.24 -8.36 -6.65
CA ILE A 37 3.95 -8.07 -7.90
C ILE A 37 4.15 -9.37 -8.67
N GLU A 38 3.85 -9.37 -9.97
CA GLU A 38 4.10 -10.52 -10.85
C GLU A 38 5.62 -10.77 -10.97
N ASP A 39 6.08 -12.01 -10.78
CA ASP A 39 7.52 -12.33 -10.75
C ASP A 39 8.24 -11.96 -12.06
N LYS A 40 7.64 -12.27 -13.23
CA LYS A 40 8.19 -11.89 -14.55
C LYS A 40 8.47 -10.39 -14.65
N ARG A 41 7.76 -9.63 -13.84
CA ARG A 41 7.80 -8.18 -13.81
C ARG A 41 8.59 -7.63 -12.63
N ALA A 42 8.96 -8.43 -11.64
CA ALA A 42 9.75 -7.97 -10.52
C ALA A 42 11.13 -7.51 -10.99
N SER A 43 11.61 -6.40 -10.43
CA SER A 43 12.97 -5.95 -10.72
C SER A 43 13.98 -6.99 -10.26
N LEU A 44 15.10 -7.12 -10.98
CA LEU A 44 16.19 -8.04 -10.63
C LEU A 44 16.62 -7.91 -9.16
N ALA A 45 16.65 -6.69 -8.61
CA ALA A 45 16.97 -6.46 -7.20
C ALA A 45 16.05 -7.20 -6.21
N ILE A 46 14.76 -7.33 -6.51
CA ILE A 46 13.81 -8.08 -5.65
C ILE A 46 14.10 -9.57 -5.79
N ARG A 47 14.33 -10.04 -7.03
CA ARG A 47 14.67 -11.44 -7.31
C ARG A 47 15.99 -11.88 -6.68
N GLU A 48 16.99 -11.01 -6.67
CA GLU A 48 18.30 -11.24 -6.04
C GLU A 48 18.17 -11.38 -4.53
N SER A 49 17.27 -10.61 -3.89
CA SER A 49 17.03 -10.76 -2.45
C SER A 49 16.37 -12.09 -2.07
N ILE A 50 15.63 -12.70 -2.99
CA ILE A 50 14.89 -13.96 -2.76
C ILE A 50 15.77 -15.19 -3.02
N ASN A 51 16.72 -15.13 -3.95
CA ASN A 51 17.59 -16.25 -4.32
C ASN A 51 19.08 -15.96 -4.04
N PRO A 52 19.52 -15.89 -2.77
CA PRO A 52 20.94 -15.69 -2.43
C PRO A 52 21.83 -16.91 -2.74
N HIS A 53 21.27 -18.02 -3.25
CA HIS A 53 21.96 -19.29 -3.47
C HIS A 53 21.91 -19.76 -4.93
N SER A 54 22.24 -18.89 -5.89
CA SER A 54 22.74 -19.40 -7.17
C SER A 54 24.20 -19.82 -6.95
N PRO A 55 24.52 -21.12 -6.94
CA PRO A 55 25.85 -21.57 -6.62
C PRO A 55 26.82 -21.00 -7.65
N HIS A 56 27.84 -20.31 -7.15
CA HIS A 56 29.08 -20.13 -7.88
C HIS A 56 29.42 -21.46 -8.54
N ARG A 57 29.42 -21.44 -9.88
CA ARG A 57 29.93 -22.48 -10.76
C ARG A 57 31.41 -22.70 -10.42
N ARG A 58 31.67 -23.45 -9.34
CA ARG A 58 32.98 -23.99 -9.02
C ARG A 58 33.34 -24.89 -10.20
N ARG A 59 34.41 -24.50 -10.90
CA ARG A 59 35.14 -25.39 -11.82
C ARG A 59 35.35 -26.72 -11.10
N ASN A 60 34.82 -27.79 -11.67
CA ASN A 60 35.12 -29.16 -11.25
C ASN A 60 36.62 -29.40 -11.35
N VAL A 61 37.26 -29.60 -10.20
CA VAL A 61 38.41 -30.48 -10.03
C VAL A 61 37.88 -31.70 -9.30
N SER A 62 38.08 -32.86 -9.91
CA SER A 62 37.66 -34.18 -9.46
C SER A 62 38.19 -34.55 -8.08
N GLY A 63 37.31 -34.94 -7.17
CA GLY A 63 37.64 -35.54 -5.88
C GLY A 63 36.43 -36.24 -5.28
N SER A 64 36.60 -37.50 -4.89
CA SER A 64 35.59 -38.53 -4.63
C SER A 64 35.21 -38.71 -3.15
N LEU A 65 33.92 -39.06 -2.90
CA LEU A 65 33.30 -39.86 -1.79
C LEU A 65 33.26 -39.28 -0.34
N PRO A 66 32.45 -39.82 0.62
CA PRO A 66 31.12 -40.49 0.56
C PRO A 66 30.10 -40.01 1.64
N GLY A 67 28.80 -40.29 1.41
CA GLY A 67 27.76 -40.68 2.38
C GLY A 67 27.28 -39.70 3.48
N VAL A 68 25.95 -39.55 3.63
CA VAL A 68 25.17 -39.57 4.90
C VAL A 68 23.68 -39.25 4.61
N SER A 69 22.83 -39.82 5.46
CA SER A 69 21.44 -40.23 5.34
C SER A 69 20.37 -39.13 5.23
N GLN A 70 19.26 -39.55 4.61
CA GLN A 70 17.99 -38.84 4.46
C GLN A 70 17.24 -38.72 5.80
N SER A 71 16.54 -37.60 6.01
CA SER A 71 15.39 -37.53 6.92
C SER A 71 14.23 -36.85 6.20
N THR A 72 13.12 -37.58 6.15
CA THR A 72 11.86 -37.22 5.51
C THR A 72 10.94 -36.64 6.59
N VAL A 73 10.42 -35.43 6.40
CA VAL A 73 9.31 -34.91 7.19
C VAL A 73 8.15 -34.65 6.24
N ASN A 74 7.16 -35.54 6.31
CA ASN A 74 5.84 -35.39 5.70
C ASN A 74 5.00 -34.45 6.56
N ASN A 75 4.37 -33.44 5.96
CA ASN A 75 3.19 -32.78 6.53
C ASN A 75 2.15 -32.59 5.43
N ASN A 76 1.08 -33.39 5.51
CA ASN A 76 -0.17 -33.18 4.79
C ASN A 76 -1.08 -32.32 5.67
N ILE A 77 -1.39 -31.11 5.23
CA ILE A 77 -2.54 -30.34 5.74
C ILE A 77 -3.36 -29.89 4.55
N ALA A 78 -4.63 -30.28 4.56
CA ALA A 78 -5.63 -29.98 3.54
C ALA A 78 -5.89 -28.46 3.48
N VAL A 79 -5.82 -27.92 2.26
CA VAL A 79 -5.91 -26.50 1.96
C VAL A 79 -7.38 -26.12 1.77
N SER A 80 -7.83 -25.11 2.52
CA SER A 80 -9.05 -24.35 2.24
C SER A 80 -8.65 -22.88 2.14
N ALA A 81 -9.28 -22.14 1.23
CA ALA A 81 -8.91 -20.79 0.75
C ALA A 81 -8.82 -19.67 1.82
N ALA A 82 -8.97 -19.99 3.10
CA ALA A 82 -8.76 -19.09 4.23
C ALA A 82 -7.29 -19.00 4.69
N SER A 83 -6.39 -19.88 4.21
CA SER A 83 -4.97 -19.90 4.63
C SER A 83 -4.12 -18.75 4.08
N ASP A 84 -4.45 -18.24 2.90
CA ASP A 84 -3.59 -17.26 2.21
C ASP A 84 -3.53 -15.91 2.95
N ALA A 85 -4.60 -15.55 3.65
CA ALA A 85 -4.67 -14.31 4.43
C ALA A 85 -3.87 -14.38 5.74
N GLN A 86 -3.76 -15.57 6.37
CA GLN A 86 -3.01 -15.74 7.62
C GLN A 86 -1.50 -15.86 7.40
N VAL A 87 -1.07 -16.44 6.28
CA VAL A 87 0.37 -16.58 5.98
C VAL A 87 1.02 -15.23 5.68
N ILE A 88 0.29 -14.27 5.09
CA ILE A 88 0.82 -12.93 4.75
C ILE A 88 1.05 -12.06 6.00
N ALA A 89 0.28 -12.26 7.09
CA ALA A 89 0.41 -11.48 8.31
C ALA A 89 1.72 -11.74 9.09
N GLN A 90 2.37 -12.89 8.88
CA GLN A 90 3.62 -13.28 9.55
C GLN A 90 4.88 -13.15 8.67
N ALA A 91 4.73 -12.79 7.39
CA ALA A 91 5.85 -12.68 6.45
C ALA A 91 6.64 -11.38 6.64
N GLY A 92 7.57 -11.38 7.60
CA GLY A 92 8.67 -10.43 7.65
C GLY A 92 9.61 -10.62 6.45
N LEU A 93 9.90 -9.51 5.74
CA LEU A 93 10.77 -9.35 4.56
C LEU A 93 10.55 -10.33 3.39
N ASN A 94 9.93 -9.83 2.30
CA ASN A 94 9.95 -10.36 0.92
C ASN A 94 10.08 -11.91 0.79
N GLN A 95 9.17 -12.67 1.39
CA GLN A 95 9.17 -14.12 1.21
C GLN A 95 8.44 -14.48 -0.09
N ALA A 96 9.14 -15.16 -0.99
CA ALA A 96 8.50 -15.85 -2.10
C ALA A 96 8.09 -17.24 -1.64
N ILE A 97 6.79 -17.48 -1.47
CA ILE A 97 6.25 -18.81 -1.21
C ILE A 97 6.34 -19.59 -2.52
N ASP A 98 7.13 -20.67 -2.53
CA ASP A 98 7.31 -21.58 -3.67
C ASP A 98 6.44 -22.82 -3.44
N GLU A 99 5.16 -22.75 -3.83
CA GLU A 99 4.26 -23.90 -3.79
C GLU A 99 4.59 -24.87 -4.94
N GLY A 100 4.86 -26.12 -4.60
CA GLY A 100 5.46 -27.13 -5.48
C GLY A 100 4.80 -27.29 -6.87
N SER A 101 5.66 -27.24 -7.90
CA SER A 101 5.61 -27.98 -9.17
C SER A 101 4.32 -27.97 -10.01
N CYS A 102 3.49 -26.94 -9.92
CA CYS A 102 2.41 -26.70 -10.88
C CYS A 102 2.77 -25.47 -11.74
N HIS A 103 3.50 -25.69 -12.83
CA HIS A 103 4.09 -24.64 -13.70
C HIS A 103 3.07 -23.69 -14.39
N LEU A 104 1.80 -23.77 -14.03
CA LEU A 104 0.67 -23.05 -14.62
C LEU A 104 0.20 -21.84 -13.81
N VAL A 105 0.62 -21.68 -12.55
CA VAL A 105 0.23 -20.50 -11.75
C VAL A 105 1.35 -19.46 -11.80
N PRO A 106 1.08 -18.22 -12.23
CA PRO A 106 2.06 -17.15 -12.20
C PRO A 106 2.60 -16.93 -10.79
N ARG A 107 3.92 -17.06 -10.61
CA ARG A 107 4.58 -16.77 -9.34
C ARG A 107 4.35 -15.30 -8.96
N ARG A 108 3.79 -15.09 -7.77
CA ARG A 108 3.57 -13.76 -7.18
C ARG A 108 4.62 -13.49 -6.11
N ILE A 109 5.10 -12.26 -6.07
CA ILE A 109 6.00 -11.78 -5.03
C ILE A 109 5.25 -10.78 -4.19
N PHE A 110 5.25 -10.99 -2.88
CA PHE A 110 4.67 -10.07 -1.92
C PHE A 110 5.77 -9.19 -1.33
N SER A 111 5.56 -7.88 -1.36
CA SER A 111 6.52 -6.91 -0.83
C SER A 111 5.84 -5.95 0.13
N LYS A 112 6.42 -5.81 1.33
CA LYS A 112 5.90 -4.93 2.39
C LYS A 112 5.99 -3.47 1.95
N ILE A 113 4.91 -2.73 2.14
CA ILE A 113 4.83 -1.28 1.94
C ILE A 113 5.01 -0.61 3.29
N GLU A 114 5.94 0.33 3.38
CA GLU A 114 6.17 1.12 4.60
C GLU A 114 5.11 2.23 4.72
N LEU A 115 4.43 2.28 5.87
CA LEU A 115 3.35 3.23 6.15
C LEU A 115 3.77 4.21 7.25
N ASP A 116 3.25 5.44 7.18
CA ASP A 116 3.41 6.50 8.16
C ASP A 116 2.05 7.17 8.48
N PRO A 117 1.50 7.05 9.70
CA PRO A 117 1.89 6.06 10.73
C PRO A 117 1.34 4.67 10.42
N ASP A 118 2.05 3.61 10.82
CA ASP A 118 1.63 2.21 10.74
C ASP A 118 0.97 1.69 12.03
N GLN A 119 1.02 2.47 13.11
CA GLN A 119 0.37 2.16 14.38
C GLN A 119 -0.46 3.34 14.90
N MET A 120 -1.55 3.02 15.60
CA MET A 120 -2.46 3.99 16.20
C MET A 120 -2.95 3.45 17.57
N PRO A 121 -2.34 3.88 18.69
CA PRO A 121 -2.67 3.35 20.02
C PRO A 121 -4.15 3.49 20.40
N PHE A 122 -4.80 4.56 19.94
CA PHE A 122 -6.21 4.85 20.22
C PHE A 122 -6.96 5.19 18.93
N PHE A 123 -7.41 4.18 18.20
CA PHE A 123 -8.12 4.38 16.94
C PHE A 123 -9.63 4.60 17.15
N LYS A 124 -10.02 5.87 17.31
CA LYS A 124 -11.41 6.25 17.60
C LYS A 124 -12.27 6.56 16.37
N ARG A 125 -11.76 7.33 15.39
CA ARG A 125 -12.57 7.87 14.29
C ARG A 125 -12.00 7.53 12.92
N VAL A 126 -11.01 8.31 12.48
CA VAL A 126 -10.43 8.25 11.13
C VAL A 126 -8.93 8.12 11.29
N TRP A 127 -8.34 7.20 10.55
CA TRP A 127 -6.91 7.01 10.44
C TRP A 127 -6.50 7.20 8.98
N ILE A 128 -5.61 8.16 8.76
CA ILE A 128 -4.95 8.38 7.47
C ILE A 128 -3.54 7.81 7.56
N ALA A 129 -3.28 6.73 6.83
CA ALA A 129 -1.96 6.12 6.71
C ALA A 129 -1.37 6.44 5.33
N ARG A 130 -0.08 6.74 5.27
CA ARG A 130 0.56 7.25 4.05
C ARG A 130 1.81 6.45 3.71
N HIS A 131 2.02 6.21 2.43
CA HIS A 131 3.25 5.62 1.89
C HIS A 131 3.87 6.60 0.88
N VAL A 132 5.11 7.01 1.11
CA VAL A 132 5.83 7.89 0.19
C VAL A 132 6.38 7.07 -0.98
N MET A 133 6.11 7.47 -2.21
CA MET A 133 6.64 6.81 -3.41
C MET A 133 8.06 7.30 -3.75
N ASP A 134 9.01 6.95 -2.88
CA ASP A 134 10.42 7.29 -3.00
C ASP A 134 11.24 6.25 -3.81
N GLU A 135 12.57 6.36 -3.80
CA GLU A 135 13.46 5.40 -4.46
C GLU A 135 13.46 3.98 -3.85
N ASN A 136 12.80 3.75 -2.72
CA ASN A 136 12.69 2.44 -2.05
C ASN A 136 11.30 1.82 -2.21
N SER A 137 10.31 2.61 -2.63
CA SER A 137 8.94 2.15 -2.81
C SER A 137 8.83 0.90 -3.71
N PRO A 138 8.25 -0.21 -3.21
CA PRO A 138 8.07 -1.43 -3.99
C PRO A 138 7.03 -1.25 -5.10
N LEU A 139 6.17 -0.24 -4.99
CA LEU A 139 5.11 0.06 -5.95
C LEU A 139 5.63 0.69 -7.23
N LEU A 140 6.85 1.24 -7.22
CA LEU A 140 7.41 1.90 -8.38
C LEU A 140 8.09 0.93 -9.36
N THR A 141 8.12 1.30 -10.63
CA THR A 141 9.00 0.67 -11.62
C THR A 141 10.46 0.94 -11.26
N HIS A 142 11.36 0.00 -11.64
CA HIS A 142 12.80 0.21 -11.49
C HIS A 142 13.28 1.50 -12.17
N LYS A 143 12.72 1.83 -13.33
CA LYS A 143 13.01 3.06 -14.06
C LYS A 143 12.65 4.31 -13.26
N ALA A 144 11.47 4.34 -12.62
CA ALA A 144 11.05 5.47 -11.79
C ALA A 144 11.96 5.65 -10.57
N ARG A 145 12.24 4.57 -9.82
CA ARG A 145 13.18 4.60 -8.68
C ARG A 145 14.57 5.11 -9.06
N HIS A 146 15.10 4.64 -10.20
CA HIS A 146 16.39 5.11 -10.70
C HIS A 146 16.39 6.62 -11.02
N LEU A 147 15.27 7.13 -11.58
CA LEU A 147 15.14 8.55 -11.87
C LEU A 147 15.04 9.40 -10.59
N ILE A 148 14.34 8.94 -9.56
CA ILE A 148 14.26 9.60 -8.25
C ILE A 148 15.65 9.64 -7.60
N LYS A 149 16.37 8.51 -7.60
CA LYS A 149 17.75 8.43 -7.11
C LYS A 149 18.68 9.39 -7.84
N LYS A 150 18.59 9.46 -9.18
CA LYS A 150 19.35 10.42 -9.99
C LYS A 150 18.96 11.88 -9.68
N ASN A 151 17.71 12.10 -9.29
CA ASN A 151 17.17 13.39 -8.89
C ASN A 151 17.30 13.65 -7.38
N ARG A 152 18.26 12.99 -6.70
CA ARG A 152 18.60 13.18 -5.28
C ARG A 152 17.42 12.99 -4.32
N GLY A 153 16.57 11.99 -4.58
CA GLY A 153 15.41 11.67 -3.74
C GLY A 153 14.17 12.52 -4.04
N TYR A 154 14.21 13.41 -5.03
CA TYR A 154 13.07 14.23 -5.42
C TYR A 154 12.34 13.66 -6.63
N TRP A 155 11.04 13.94 -6.73
CA TRP A 155 10.24 13.54 -7.89
C TRP A 155 10.68 14.29 -9.15
N PRO A 156 11.02 13.59 -10.25
CA PRO A 156 11.40 14.24 -11.49
C PRO A 156 10.23 15.02 -12.10
N GLN A 157 10.46 16.27 -12.52
CA GLN A 157 9.43 17.12 -13.16
C GLN A 157 8.75 16.46 -14.37
N LYS A 158 9.46 15.62 -15.12
CA LYS A 158 8.92 14.86 -16.25
C LYS A 158 7.91 13.75 -15.86
N LEU A 159 7.93 13.33 -14.58
CA LEU A 159 6.99 12.37 -14.02
C LEU A 159 5.83 13.05 -13.27
N ASN A 160 5.84 14.38 -13.16
CA ASN A 160 4.83 15.18 -12.45
C ASN A 160 3.60 15.43 -13.34
N ASN A 161 2.96 14.34 -13.76
CA ASN A 161 1.67 14.30 -14.43
C ASN A 161 1.03 12.93 -14.20
N HIS A 162 -0.30 12.88 -14.07
CA HIS A 162 -1.01 11.65 -13.73
C HIS A 162 -0.68 10.46 -14.65
N VAL A 163 -0.52 10.69 -15.96
CA VAL A 163 -0.18 9.64 -16.94
C VAL A 163 1.18 9.03 -16.62
N ALA A 164 2.19 9.84 -16.32
CA ALA A 164 3.53 9.39 -15.99
C ALA A 164 3.59 8.73 -14.60
N VAL A 165 2.83 9.23 -13.62
CA VAL A 165 2.68 8.58 -12.30
C VAL A 165 2.07 7.19 -12.48
N ARG A 166 0.96 7.07 -13.22
CA ARG A 166 0.29 5.79 -13.53
C ARG A 166 1.24 4.80 -14.18
N LYS A 167 2.02 5.24 -15.17
CA LYS A 167 3.03 4.42 -15.85
C LYS A 167 4.23 4.07 -14.97
N SER A 168 4.46 4.83 -13.90
CA SER A 168 5.54 4.60 -12.94
C SER A 168 5.16 3.58 -11.88
N LEU A 169 3.87 3.29 -11.69
CA LEU A 169 3.36 2.27 -10.77
C LEU A 169 3.41 0.87 -11.38
N ARG A 170 3.71 -0.14 -10.56
CA ARG A 170 3.84 -1.54 -10.97
C ARG A 170 3.55 -2.50 -9.81
N PHE A 171 2.29 -2.83 -9.66
CA PHE A 171 1.78 -3.88 -8.77
C PHE A 171 0.51 -4.45 -9.39
N GLN A 172 0.08 -5.62 -8.94
CA GLN A 172 -1.20 -6.22 -9.31
C GLN A 172 -2.27 -5.83 -8.29
N GLN A 173 -1.97 -6.07 -7.01
CA GLN A 173 -2.86 -5.85 -5.89
C GLN A 173 -2.12 -5.21 -4.71
N ILE A 174 -2.84 -4.46 -3.90
CA ILE A 174 -2.40 -3.97 -2.60
C ILE A 174 -3.35 -4.56 -1.56
N ILE A 175 -2.78 -5.26 -0.58
CA ILE A 175 -3.52 -5.88 0.52
C ILE A 175 -3.25 -5.05 1.76
N VAL A 176 -4.30 -4.50 2.36
CA VAL A 176 -4.26 -3.71 3.59
C VAL A 176 -4.90 -4.52 4.70
N ASN A 177 -4.17 -4.75 5.78
CA ASN A 177 -4.60 -5.49 6.95
C ASN A 177 -4.60 -4.55 8.17
N LEU A 178 -5.72 -4.47 8.86
CA LEU A 178 -5.85 -3.80 10.16
C LEU A 178 -6.05 -4.86 11.24
N SER A 179 -5.34 -4.71 12.35
CA SER A 179 -5.56 -5.49 13.58
C SER A 179 -5.53 -4.58 14.80
N GLY A 180 -6.18 -4.99 15.89
CA GLY A 180 -6.11 -4.32 17.19
C GLY A 180 -7.03 -5.00 18.19
N THR A 181 -7.29 -4.38 19.35
CA THR A 181 -8.19 -4.92 20.38
C THR A 181 -9.38 -3.98 20.58
N SER A 182 -10.61 -4.50 20.51
CA SER A 182 -11.80 -3.69 20.78
C SER A 182 -11.87 -3.32 22.27
N ASN A 183 -12.06 -2.04 22.57
CA ASN A 183 -12.14 -1.60 23.96
C ASN A 183 -13.45 -2.05 24.66
N ILE A 184 -14.55 -2.24 23.92
CA ILE A 184 -15.83 -2.68 24.50
C ILE A 184 -15.76 -4.14 24.96
N THR A 185 -15.25 -5.01 24.10
CA THR A 185 -15.31 -6.47 24.32
C THR A 185 -14.01 -7.06 24.83
N ALA A 186 -12.91 -6.28 24.83
CA ALA A 186 -11.55 -6.76 25.09
C ALA A 186 -11.13 -7.94 24.18
N THR A 187 -11.70 -8.01 22.97
CA THR A 187 -11.38 -9.04 21.97
C THR A 187 -10.58 -8.47 20.82
N ASP A 188 -9.70 -9.28 20.24
CA ASP A 188 -8.97 -8.90 19.04
C ASP A 188 -9.93 -8.74 17.86
N VAL A 189 -9.70 -7.69 17.09
CA VAL A 189 -10.44 -7.36 15.87
C VAL A 189 -9.48 -7.35 14.68
N TYR A 190 -9.98 -7.79 13.54
CA TYR A 190 -9.22 -7.89 12.30
C TYR A 190 -10.07 -7.45 11.11
N SER A 191 -9.46 -6.77 10.15
CA SER A 191 -10.09 -6.43 8.88
C SER A 191 -9.05 -6.40 7.76
N GLN A 192 -9.48 -6.80 6.57
CA GLN A 192 -8.64 -6.84 5.38
C GLN A 192 -9.37 -6.20 4.21
N LYS A 193 -8.63 -5.42 3.40
CA LYS A 193 -9.10 -4.91 2.12
C LYS A 193 -8.06 -5.13 1.04
N ILE A 194 -8.51 -5.60 -0.11
CA ILE A 194 -7.70 -5.77 -1.31
C ILE A 194 -8.09 -4.69 -2.31
N TYR A 195 -7.08 -4.00 -2.85
CA TYR A 195 -7.21 -3.00 -3.89
C TYR A 195 -6.50 -3.46 -5.15
N ASP A 196 -7.17 -3.35 -6.29
CA ASP A 196 -6.56 -3.57 -7.58
C ASP A 196 -5.94 -2.27 -8.13
N PHE A 197 -5.12 -2.41 -9.17
CA PHE A 197 -4.50 -1.26 -9.85
C PHE A 197 -5.49 -0.18 -10.30
N VAL A 198 -6.72 -0.60 -10.63
CA VAL A 198 -7.83 0.25 -11.09
C VAL A 198 -8.50 1.07 -9.99
N ASP A 199 -8.28 0.71 -8.72
CA ASP A 199 -8.90 1.38 -7.57
C ASP A 199 -8.09 2.60 -7.10
N ILE A 200 -6.87 2.78 -7.63
CA ILE A 200 -6.06 3.96 -7.36
C ILE A 200 -6.54 5.14 -8.20
N ASN A 201 -6.84 6.24 -7.50
CA ASN A 201 -7.11 7.55 -8.09
C ASN A 201 -5.89 8.47 -7.94
N ILE A 202 -5.39 9.04 -9.05
CA ILE A 202 -4.19 9.90 -9.10
C ILE A 202 -4.54 11.38 -9.27
N GLY A 203 -3.90 12.25 -8.48
CA GLY A 203 -4.03 13.72 -8.58
C GLY A 203 -5.20 14.28 -7.77
N TYR A 204 -5.44 13.65 -6.63
CA TYR A 204 -6.71 13.61 -5.96
C TYR A 204 -6.34 13.64 -4.44
N LYS A 205 -7.07 14.39 -3.56
CA LYS A 205 -7.11 14.30 -2.06
C LYS A 205 -8.47 13.95 -1.44
N PHE A 206 -8.51 13.25 -0.31
CA PHE A 206 -9.79 12.83 0.31
C PHE A 206 -10.65 14.01 0.75
N ALA A 207 -11.97 13.91 0.58
CA ALA A 207 -12.89 14.88 1.13
C ALA A 207 -12.82 14.87 2.67
N LYS A 208 -13.01 16.04 3.29
CA LYS A 208 -12.98 16.17 4.74
C LYS A 208 -14.23 15.52 5.34
N VAL A 209 -14.03 14.39 6.02
CA VAL A 209 -15.10 13.62 6.68
C VAL A 209 -15.40 14.10 8.10
N LEU A 210 -14.49 14.85 8.73
CA LEU A 210 -14.69 15.31 10.11
C LEU A 210 -15.41 16.66 10.12
N PHE A 211 -16.52 16.72 10.84
CA PHE A 211 -17.28 17.94 11.07
C PHE A 211 -17.60 18.11 12.55
N ARG A 212 -17.91 19.35 12.94
CA ARG A 212 -18.34 19.68 14.29
C ARG A 212 -19.86 19.79 14.29
N GLY A 213 -20.52 19.04 15.18
CA GLY A 213 -21.96 19.12 15.39
C GLY A 213 -22.37 20.39 16.15
N ASP A 214 -23.68 20.63 16.23
CA ASP A 214 -24.26 21.78 16.93
C ASP A 214 -23.95 21.79 18.43
N ASP A 215 -23.76 20.59 19.01
CA ASP A 215 -23.35 20.36 20.39
C ASP A 215 -21.83 20.55 20.63
N GLY A 216 -21.08 20.90 19.58
CA GLY A 216 -19.62 21.04 19.62
C GLY A 216 -18.85 19.72 19.55
N SER A 217 -19.55 18.57 19.48
CA SER A 217 -18.91 17.27 19.31
C SER A 217 -18.27 17.12 17.92
N LEU A 218 -17.24 16.30 17.82
CA LEU A 218 -16.60 15.98 16.54
C LEU A 218 -17.17 14.67 16.00
N ASN A 219 -17.86 14.76 14.87
CA ASN A 219 -18.55 13.67 14.20
C ASN A 219 -17.86 13.31 12.88
N VAL A 220 -18.16 12.11 12.39
CA VAL A 220 -17.69 11.60 11.09
C VAL A 220 -18.89 11.57 10.15
N ASP A 221 -18.78 12.27 9.03
CA ASP A 221 -19.76 12.21 7.96
C ASP A 221 -19.46 10.97 7.09
N SER A 222 -20.33 9.96 7.18
CA SER A 222 -20.20 8.71 6.44
C SER A 222 -20.62 8.83 4.97
N GLU A 223 -21.37 9.86 4.59
CA GLU A 223 -21.83 10.03 3.21
C GLU A 223 -20.67 10.45 2.30
N VAL A 224 -19.79 11.32 2.80
CA VAL A 224 -18.60 11.81 2.08
C VAL A 224 -17.36 10.91 2.26
N LEU A 225 -17.56 9.70 2.78
CA LEU A 225 -16.49 8.74 3.09
C LEU A 225 -15.77 8.24 1.85
N ASN A 226 -16.45 8.11 0.72
CA ASN A 226 -15.79 7.73 -0.54
C ASN A 226 -15.54 8.93 -1.44
N ASP A 227 -15.90 10.13 -0.99
CA ASP A 227 -15.75 11.34 -1.78
C ASP A 227 -14.30 11.76 -1.89
N ILE A 228 -13.99 12.23 -3.09
CA ILE A 228 -12.65 12.56 -3.52
C ILE A 228 -12.65 13.94 -4.19
N LEU A 229 -11.69 14.80 -3.81
CA LEU A 229 -11.52 16.13 -4.38
C LEU A 229 -10.26 16.19 -5.23
N GLU A 230 -10.29 16.91 -6.35
CA GLU A 230 -9.08 17.17 -7.13
C GLU A 230 -8.04 17.94 -6.30
N GLN A 231 -6.77 17.61 -6.49
CA GLN A 231 -5.68 18.32 -5.85
C GLN A 231 -5.34 19.62 -6.58
N ASP A 232 -5.05 20.65 -5.80
CA ASP A 232 -4.64 21.94 -6.34
C ASP A 232 -3.30 21.77 -7.09
N ASN A 233 -3.31 22.04 -8.40
CA ASN A 233 -2.14 22.09 -9.28
C ASN A 233 -1.45 20.74 -9.62
N GLY A 234 -2.04 19.58 -9.29
CA GLY A 234 -1.49 18.26 -9.66
C GLY A 234 -1.92 17.81 -11.07
N GLY A 235 -3.12 18.20 -11.49
CA GLY A 235 -3.76 17.69 -12.69
C GLY A 235 -4.25 16.26 -12.47
N ALA A 236 -5.54 16.13 -12.14
CA ALA A 236 -6.14 14.83 -11.88
C ALA A 236 -6.20 13.94 -13.13
N GLU A 237 -6.20 12.62 -12.93
CA GLU A 237 -6.65 11.73 -13.99
C GLU A 237 -8.17 11.88 -14.20
N PRO A 238 -8.68 11.77 -15.43
CA PRO A 238 -10.12 11.78 -15.66
C PRO A 238 -10.77 10.62 -14.92
N PHE A 239 -11.94 10.86 -14.32
CA PHE A 239 -12.74 9.78 -13.77
C PHE A 239 -13.03 8.77 -14.88
N LEU A 240 -12.49 7.56 -14.74
CA LEU A 240 -13.04 6.42 -15.45
C LEU A 240 -14.47 6.31 -14.93
N GLN A 241 -15.44 6.67 -15.77
CA GLN A 241 -16.86 6.58 -15.47
C GLN A 241 -17.21 5.10 -15.33
N ARG A 242 -16.79 4.48 -14.23
CA ARG A 242 -17.27 3.19 -13.80
C ARG A 242 -18.69 3.46 -13.35
N ALA A 243 -19.64 2.97 -14.15
CA ALA A 243 -21.02 2.83 -13.73
C ALA A 243 -21.02 2.30 -12.30
N CYS A 244 -21.58 3.08 -11.37
CA CYS A 244 -21.74 2.70 -9.98
C CYS A 244 -22.61 1.43 -9.95
N ILE A 245 -21.99 0.25 -10.02
CA ILE A 245 -22.69 -1.01 -9.80
C ILE A 245 -22.60 -1.28 -8.30
N GLY A 246 -23.69 -0.91 -7.63
CA GLY A 246 -24.37 -1.65 -6.56
C GLY A 246 -23.55 -2.21 -5.40
N ASP A 247 -23.96 -1.81 -4.20
CA ASP A 247 -24.01 -2.61 -2.96
C ASP A 247 -22.87 -3.61 -2.70
N CYS A 248 -22.05 -3.29 -1.70
CA CYS A 248 -21.50 -4.34 -0.84
C CYS A 248 -21.89 -4.04 0.61
N GLY A 249 -22.62 -4.98 1.20
CA GLY A 249 -23.24 -4.88 2.52
C GLY A 249 -22.24 -4.73 3.67
N ARG A 250 -22.80 -4.30 4.79
CA ARG A 250 -22.17 -4.03 6.10
C ARG A 250 -20.99 -4.95 6.44
N GLU A 251 -19.77 -4.42 6.30
CA GLU A 251 -18.58 -4.85 7.03
C GLU A 251 -18.08 -3.68 7.89
N SER A 252 -17.59 -3.96 9.10
CA SER A 252 -17.44 -2.99 10.20
C SER A 252 -16.37 -1.90 10.00
N LEU A 253 -15.70 -1.87 8.85
CA LEU A 253 -14.65 -0.92 8.48
C LEU A 253 -14.67 -0.69 6.97
N VAL A 254 -14.77 0.56 6.55
CA VAL A 254 -14.60 0.95 5.14
C VAL A 254 -13.20 1.52 4.98
N SER A 255 -12.48 1.06 3.97
CA SER A 255 -11.19 1.62 3.60
C SER A 255 -11.18 2.03 2.13
N SER A 256 -10.52 3.15 1.86
CA SER A 256 -10.31 3.70 0.51
C SER A 256 -8.83 4.00 0.30
N ILE A 257 -8.33 3.77 -0.93
CA ILE A 257 -6.94 4.01 -1.34
C ILE A 257 -6.85 5.18 -2.32
N ARG A 258 -5.72 5.89 -2.32
CA ARG A 258 -5.50 7.06 -3.17
C ARG A 258 -4.02 7.39 -3.37
N VAL A 259 -3.64 7.96 -4.52
CA VAL A 259 -2.32 8.59 -4.69
C VAL A 259 -2.44 10.11 -4.75
N GLU A 260 -1.89 10.77 -3.74
CA GLU A 260 -1.65 12.20 -3.65
C GLU A 260 -0.37 12.61 -4.41
N GLU A 261 -0.48 13.61 -5.28
CA GLU A 261 0.66 14.32 -5.86
C GLU A 261 1.04 15.50 -4.95
N THR A 262 2.32 15.61 -4.61
CA THR A 262 2.76 16.61 -3.63
C THR A 262 2.93 17.99 -4.25
N LYS A 263 2.34 19.00 -3.60
CA LYS A 263 2.26 20.39 -4.07
C LYS A 263 3.64 21.03 -4.32
N LYS A 264 3.72 21.81 -5.40
CA LYS A 264 4.75 22.83 -5.60
C LYS A 264 4.37 24.08 -4.78
N TRP A 265 5.22 24.52 -3.85
CA TRP A 265 5.15 25.89 -3.32
C TRP A 265 5.74 26.85 -4.37
N GLY A 266 4.92 27.19 -5.37
CA GLY A 266 5.22 28.19 -6.39
C GLY A 266 4.48 29.48 -6.06
N GLY A 267 5.23 30.52 -5.70
CA GLY A 267 4.73 31.77 -5.13
C GLY A 267 3.72 32.52 -5.99
N GLY A 268 2.63 32.94 -5.33
CA GLY A 268 1.83 34.07 -5.78
C GLY A 268 2.68 35.32 -5.73
N GLY A 269 3.25 35.70 -6.88
CA GLY A 269 3.64 37.09 -7.12
C GLY A 269 2.36 37.89 -7.27
N THR A 270 1.91 38.52 -6.19
CA THR A 270 0.97 39.65 -6.28
C THR A 270 1.62 40.72 -7.15
N LYS A 271 1.01 40.97 -8.31
CA LYS A 271 1.32 42.16 -9.10
C LYS A 271 1.04 43.39 -8.23
N GLU A 272 2.05 44.23 -8.09
CA GLU A 272 1.87 45.64 -7.73
C GLU A 272 0.82 46.24 -8.68
N ILE A 273 -0.29 46.70 -8.11
CA ILE A 273 -1.15 47.67 -8.78
C ILE A 273 -0.59 49.02 -8.36
N GLY A 274 0.16 49.64 -9.27
CA GLY A 274 0.44 51.06 -9.19
C GLY A 274 -0.86 51.85 -9.29
N GLY A 275 -0.99 52.83 -8.40
CA GLY A 275 -2.07 53.79 -8.28
C GLY A 275 -1.81 54.68 -7.09
#